data_AF-Q17AI2-F1
#
_entry.id   AF-Q17AI2-F1
#
_cell.length_a   1.000
_cell.length_b   1.000
_cell.length_c   1.000
_cell.angle_alpha   90.00
_cell.angle_beta   90.00
_cell.angle_gamma   90.00
#
_symmetry.space_group_name_H-M   'P 1'
#
loop_
_entity.id
_entity.type
_entity.pdbx_description
1 polymer ?
#
loop_
_entity_poly.entity_id
_entity_poly.type
_entity_poly.pdbx_seq_one_letter_code
_entity_poly.pdbx_strand_id
1 'polypeptide(L)'
;MKFLSDNNGDDLAGLMISLIFPLDSIHAASLAASRIEHALSEAASSLSSFSPRPGPQKAWMIQFKIWLLLADVYLAIEQPNEAINCIQEASLINPVSHQVMYMRGLIHIYQQQWADAKQCFLNAVSANPYHTDALRALGEAHLTLGEPRLAEKTLKDAARIDPNCPKIWFLLGRVMESIGDYTASADCMATALQLEPSCPVLPFTSIALVFD
;
A
#
# COMPACT_ATOMS: atom_id res chain seq x y z
N MET A 1 20.60 -62.76 26.82
CA MET A 1 20.95 -61.73 27.83
C MET A 1 19.82 -60.71 27.81
N LYS A 2 19.07 -60.59 28.93
CA LYS A 2 18.00 -59.59 29.15
C LYS A 2 18.57 -58.16 29.00
N PHE A 3 17.79 -57.20 28.53
CA PHE A 3 17.11 -56.21 29.39
C PHE A 3 16.11 -55.35 28.58
N LEU A 4 14.99 -55.09 29.24
CA LEU A 4 13.85 -54.25 28.87
C LEU A 4 14.20 -52.76 28.93
N SER A 5 13.49 -51.93 28.16
CA SER A 5 13.09 -50.58 28.56
C SER A 5 11.96 -50.09 27.66
N ASP A 6 10.78 -49.93 28.26
CA ASP A 6 9.68 -49.12 27.74
C ASP A 6 10.14 -47.72 27.35
N ASN A 7 9.51 -47.11 26.35
CA ASN A 7 8.88 -45.80 26.54
C ASN A 7 7.98 -45.42 25.37
N ASN A 8 6.69 -45.26 25.70
CA ASN A 8 5.69 -44.51 24.94
C ASN A 8 6.18 -43.08 24.70
N GLY A 9 6.71 -42.79 23.51
CA GLY A 9 7.24 -41.48 23.13
C GLY A 9 6.48 -40.74 22.03
N ASP A 10 5.48 -41.36 21.41
CA ASP A 10 4.93 -40.85 20.13
C ASP A 10 3.64 -40.02 20.23
N ASP A 11 3.05 -39.84 21.42
CA ASP A 11 1.73 -39.17 21.55
C ASP A 11 1.74 -37.76 22.19
N LEU A 12 2.90 -37.18 22.51
CA LEU A 12 2.96 -35.85 23.16
C LEU A 12 3.50 -34.72 22.27
N ALA A 13 4.08 -35.04 21.11
CA ALA A 13 4.50 -34.00 20.14
C ALA A 13 3.32 -33.43 19.34
N GLY A 14 2.23 -34.21 19.16
CA GLY A 14 1.02 -33.77 18.46
C GLY A 14 0.07 -32.91 19.29
N LEU A 15 0.17 -32.93 20.61
CA LEU A 15 -0.76 -32.23 21.52
C LEU A 15 -0.20 -30.93 22.12
N MET A 16 1.08 -30.61 21.89
CA MET A 16 1.69 -29.35 22.37
C MET A 16 1.60 -28.18 21.39
N ILE A 17 1.23 -28.43 20.13
CA ILE A 17 1.05 -27.36 19.13
C ILE A 17 -0.37 -26.77 19.18
N SER A 18 -1.32 -27.42 19.86
CA SER A 18 -2.73 -27.01 19.88
C SER A 18 -3.11 -25.99 20.99
N LEU A 19 -2.16 -25.43 21.74
CA LEU A 19 -2.48 -24.66 22.95
C LEU A 19 -1.95 -23.22 23.05
N ILE A 20 -1.37 -22.62 21.99
CA ILE A 20 -0.79 -21.26 22.11
C ILE A 20 -1.40 -20.19 21.17
N PHE A 21 -2.27 -20.53 20.22
CA PHE A 21 -2.88 -19.49 19.37
C PHE A 21 -4.39 -19.66 19.23
N PRO A 22 -5.21 -18.64 19.55
CA PRO A 22 -6.64 -18.68 19.24
C PRO A 22 -6.82 -18.83 17.73
N LEU A 23 -7.70 -19.75 17.33
CA LEU A 23 -7.88 -20.24 15.94
C LEU A 23 -8.11 -19.14 14.89
N ASP A 24 -8.53 -17.94 15.28
CA ASP A 24 -8.72 -16.79 14.38
C ASP A 24 -7.39 -16.23 13.83
N SER A 25 -6.28 -16.44 14.54
CA SER A 25 -4.96 -15.93 14.14
C SER A 25 -4.32 -16.77 13.03
N ILE A 26 -4.62 -18.07 12.96
CA ILE A 26 -4.05 -18.99 11.96
C ILE A 26 -4.67 -18.71 10.60
N HIS A 27 -5.97 -18.40 10.55
CA HIS A 27 -6.66 -18.06 9.30
C HIS A 27 -6.19 -16.72 8.74
N ALA A 28 -6.00 -15.71 9.59
CA ALA A 28 -5.47 -14.40 9.18
C ALA A 28 -4.01 -14.48 8.72
N ALA A 29 -3.17 -15.26 9.42
CA ALA A 29 -1.80 -15.52 9.01
C ALA A 29 -1.73 -16.35 7.71
N SER A 30 -2.62 -17.33 7.54
CA SER A 30 -2.74 -18.13 6.31
C SER A 30 -3.23 -17.31 5.13
N LEU A 31 -4.13 -16.35 5.34
CA LEU A 31 -4.60 -15.45 4.29
C LEU A 31 -3.52 -14.43 3.91
N ALA A 32 -2.80 -13.88 4.89
CA ALA A 32 -1.66 -13.01 4.64
C ALA A 32 -0.53 -13.76 3.93
N ALA A 33 -0.23 -14.99 4.35
CA ALA A 33 0.75 -15.86 3.69
C ALA A 33 0.32 -16.21 2.26
N SER A 34 -0.95 -16.56 2.03
CA SER A 34 -1.49 -16.80 0.69
C SER A 34 -1.43 -15.57 -0.22
N ARG A 35 -1.67 -14.37 0.33
CA ARG A 35 -1.53 -13.10 -0.42
C ARG A 35 -0.07 -12.79 -0.75
N ILE A 36 0.84 -13.05 0.20
CA ILE A 36 2.28 -12.92 -0.02
C ILE A 36 2.74 -13.91 -1.08
N GLU A 37 2.30 -15.16 -1.04
CA GLU A 37 2.61 -16.18 -2.05
C GLU A 37 2.02 -15.82 -3.42
N HIS A 38 0.79 -15.31 -3.48
CA HIS A 38 0.19 -14.85 -4.74
C HIS A 38 0.94 -13.66 -5.32
N ALA A 39 1.27 -12.65 -4.50
CA ALA A 39 2.07 -11.51 -4.92
C ALA A 39 3.50 -11.93 -5.32
N LEU A 40 4.09 -12.90 -4.63
CA LEU A 40 5.39 -13.49 -4.98
C LEU A 40 5.31 -14.32 -6.26
N SER A 41 4.21 -15.00 -6.53
CA SER A 41 4.02 -15.83 -7.73
C SER A 41 3.74 -14.96 -8.97
N GLU A 42 2.96 -13.89 -8.82
CA GLU A 42 2.80 -12.85 -9.85
C GLU A 42 4.12 -12.11 -10.09
N ALA A 43 4.84 -11.77 -9.02
CA ALA A 43 6.17 -11.19 -9.11
C ALA A 43 7.17 -12.17 -9.74
N ALA A 44 7.14 -13.47 -9.40
CA ALA A 44 8.02 -14.51 -9.93
C ALA A 44 7.76 -14.77 -11.41
N SER A 45 6.49 -14.75 -11.83
CA SER A 45 6.10 -14.81 -13.24
C SER A 45 6.64 -13.59 -13.99
N SER A 46 6.53 -12.39 -13.40
CA SER A 46 7.12 -11.15 -13.93
C SER A 46 8.66 -11.17 -13.92
N LEU A 47 9.28 -11.79 -12.93
CA LEU A 47 10.73 -11.95 -12.76
C LEU A 47 11.31 -12.99 -13.73
N SER A 48 10.54 -14.01 -14.11
CA SER A 48 10.98 -15.03 -15.08
C SER A 48 11.22 -14.45 -16.49
N SER A 49 10.59 -13.32 -16.80
CA SER A 49 10.80 -12.55 -18.04
C SER A 49 11.71 -11.32 -17.83
N PHE A 50 12.17 -11.07 -16.61
CA PHE A 50 13.04 -9.95 -16.27
C PHE A 50 14.48 -10.28 -16.67
N SER A 51 14.92 -9.71 -17.79
CA SER A 51 16.34 -9.58 -18.10
C SER A 51 16.82 -8.23 -17.56
N PRO A 52 17.80 -8.18 -16.63
CA PRO A 52 18.35 -6.92 -16.17
C PRO A 52 18.95 -6.18 -17.38
N ARG A 53 18.39 -5.02 -17.75
CA ARG A 53 18.92 -4.25 -18.87
C ARG A 53 20.34 -3.78 -18.53
N PRO A 54 21.34 -3.99 -19.40
CA PRO A 54 22.72 -3.59 -19.14
C PRO A 54 22.80 -2.06 -19.06
N GLY A 55 23.36 -1.53 -17.96
CA GLY A 55 23.55 -0.09 -17.79
C GLY A 55 23.76 0.34 -16.33
N PRO A 56 24.16 1.60 -16.09
CA PRO A 56 24.36 2.12 -14.74
C PRO A 56 23.04 2.20 -13.98
N GLN A 57 22.98 1.58 -12.78
CA GLN A 57 21.78 1.50 -11.94
C GLN A 57 21.12 2.86 -11.67
N LYS A 58 21.92 3.92 -11.53
CA LYS A 58 21.42 5.29 -11.34
C LYS A 58 20.60 5.80 -12.52
N ALA A 59 20.99 5.47 -13.76
CA ALA A 59 20.24 5.85 -14.95
C ALA A 59 18.88 5.16 -15.00
N TRP A 60 18.82 3.86 -14.66
CA TRP A 60 17.57 3.11 -14.57
C TRP A 60 16.63 3.67 -13.50
N MET A 61 17.15 4.05 -12.33
CA MET A 61 16.34 4.69 -11.28
C MET A 61 15.80 6.06 -11.71
N ILE A 62 16.59 6.87 -12.43
CA ILE A 62 16.12 8.15 -12.96
C ILE A 62 15.05 7.91 -14.03
N GLN A 63 15.29 7.00 -14.97
CA GLN A 63 14.32 6.65 -16.02
C GLN A 63 13.01 6.13 -15.42
N PHE A 64 13.09 5.27 -14.41
CA PHE A 64 11.94 4.78 -13.66
C PHE A 64 11.12 5.93 -13.06
N LYS A 65 11.78 6.88 -12.38
CA LYS A 65 11.10 8.05 -11.81
C LYS A 65 10.46 8.93 -12.89
N ILE A 66 11.14 9.13 -14.02
CA ILE A 66 10.60 9.89 -15.16
C ILE A 66 9.33 9.24 -15.70
N TRP A 67 9.32 7.91 -15.88
CA TRP A 67 8.13 7.20 -16.33
C TRP A 67 6.95 7.34 -15.37
N LEU A 68 7.19 7.28 -14.07
CA LEU A 68 6.12 7.49 -13.08
C LEU A 68 5.58 8.92 -13.09
N LEU A 69 6.47 9.93 -13.19
CA LEU A 69 6.06 11.32 -13.28
C LEU A 69 5.27 11.60 -14.57
N LEU A 70 5.69 11.03 -15.71
CA LEU A 70 4.95 11.12 -16.95
C LEU A 70 3.57 10.49 -16.82
N ALA A 71 3.47 9.31 -16.20
CA ALA A 71 2.18 8.66 -15.98
C ALA A 71 1.23 9.53 -15.13
N ASP A 72 1.74 10.19 -14.09
CA ASP A 72 0.95 11.09 -13.24
C ASP A 72 0.44 12.31 -14.04
N VAL A 73 1.32 12.92 -14.85
CA VAL A 73 0.93 14.00 -15.75
C VAL A 73 -0.09 13.54 -16.79
N TYR A 74 0.08 12.36 -17.38
CA TYR A 74 -0.86 11.78 -18.34
C TYR A 74 -2.25 11.54 -17.73
N LEU A 75 -2.31 11.06 -16.48
CA LEU A 75 -3.56 10.95 -15.74
C LEU A 75 -4.20 12.32 -15.47
N ALA A 76 -3.40 13.34 -15.13
CA ALA A 76 -3.89 14.69 -14.90
C ALA A 76 -4.45 15.38 -16.16
N ILE A 77 -3.95 15.03 -17.35
CA ILE A 77 -4.46 15.53 -18.64
C ILE A 77 -5.52 14.60 -19.26
N GLU A 78 -6.06 13.66 -18.49
CA GLU A 78 -7.13 12.72 -18.90
C GLU A 78 -6.74 11.80 -20.08
N GLN A 79 -5.47 11.43 -20.16
CA GLN A 79 -4.91 10.50 -21.17
C GLN A 79 -4.45 9.18 -20.51
N PRO A 80 -5.39 8.28 -20.14
CA PRO A 80 -5.07 7.09 -19.36
C PRO A 80 -4.28 6.02 -20.13
N ASN A 81 -4.40 5.97 -21.46
CA ASN A 81 -3.70 4.95 -22.28
C ASN A 81 -2.20 5.21 -22.28
N GLU A 82 -1.81 6.47 -22.39
CA GLU A 82 -0.43 6.94 -22.34
C GLU A 82 0.16 6.72 -20.94
N ALA A 83 -0.63 6.95 -19.89
CA ALA A 83 -0.23 6.63 -18.52
C ALA A 83 0.03 5.12 -18.34
N ILE A 84 -0.82 4.25 -18.88
CA ILE A 84 -0.64 2.79 -18.86
C ILE A 84 0.68 2.41 -19.53
N ASN A 85 0.99 2.96 -20.70
CA ASN A 85 2.26 2.69 -21.41
C ASN A 85 3.47 3.12 -20.57
N CYS A 86 3.41 4.30 -19.94
CA CYS A 86 4.47 4.77 -19.05
C CYS A 86 4.68 3.84 -17.85
N ILE A 87 3.59 3.35 -17.25
CA ILE A 87 3.63 2.43 -16.11
C ILE A 87 4.14 1.06 -16.52
N GLN A 88 3.86 0.59 -17.74
CA GLN A 88 4.44 -0.63 -18.29
C GLN A 88 5.95 -0.51 -18.41
N GLU A 89 6.47 0.59 -18.99
CA GLU A 89 7.91 0.84 -19.06
C GLU A 89 8.57 0.95 -17.68
N ALA A 90 7.90 1.58 -16.71
CA ALA A 90 8.37 1.60 -15.31
C ALA A 90 8.41 0.20 -14.69
N SER A 91 7.40 -0.64 -14.97
CA SER A 91 7.30 -2.02 -14.46
C SER A 91 8.43 -2.91 -15.00
N LEU A 92 8.91 -2.66 -16.22
CA LEU A 92 10.06 -3.38 -16.79
C LEU A 92 11.37 -3.10 -16.05
N ILE A 93 11.49 -1.97 -15.36
CA ILE A 93 12.68 -1.61 -14.58
C ILE A 93 12.56 -2.14 -13.15
N ASN A 94 11.40 -1.92 -12.50
CA ASN A 94 11.13 -2.41 -11.15
C ASN A 94 9.69 -2.92 -11.03
N PRO A 95 9.44 -4.22 -11.23
CA PRO A 95 8.10 -4.78 -11.26
C PRO A 95 7.43 -4.86 -9.87
N VAL A 96 8.21 -4.87 -8.79
CA VAL A 96 7.71 -5.00 -7.40
C VAL A 96 7.71 -3.63 -6.68
N SER A 97 7.66 -2.54 -7.45
CA SER A 97 7.64 -1.19 -6.87
C SER A 97 6.26 -0.82 -6.30
N HIS A 98 6.25 -0.34 -5.06
CA HIS A 98 5.07 0.27 -4.45
C HIS A 98 4.53 1.47 -5.24
N GLN A 99 5.40 2.23 -5.91
CA GLN A 99 4.97 3.35 -6.76
C GLN A 99 4.24 2.86 -8.01
N VAL A 100 4.74 1.80 -8.66
CA VAL A 100 4.06 1.19 -9.82
C VAL A 100 2.68 0.67 -9.42
N MET A 101 2.58 -0.04 -8.30
CA MET A 101 1.30 -0.54 -7.77
C MET A 101 0.33 0.60 -7.46
N TYR A 102 0.81 1.69 -6.86
CA TYR A 102 0.02 2.90 -6.62
C TYR A 102 -0.50 3.52 -7.93
N MET A 103 0.37 3.71 -8.93
CA MET A 103 -0.03 4.29 -10.21
C MET A 103 -1.07 3.43 -10.95
N ARG A 104 -0.96 2.09 -10.87
CA ARG A 104 -2.00 1.17 -11.38
C ARG A 104 -3.34 1.37 -10.66
N GLY A 105 -3.31 1.55 -9.34
CA GLY A 105 -4.49 1.87 -8.56
C GLY A 105 -5.16 3.17 -9.00
N LEU A 106 -4.39 4.21 -9.32
CA LEU A 106 -4.92 5.47 -9.86
C LEU A 106 -5.61 5.29 -11.22
N ILE A 107 -5.07 4.44 -12.11
CA ILE A 107 -5.75 4.10 -13.37
C ILE A 107 -7.11 3.44 -13.10
N HIS A 108 -7.18 2.51 -12.15
CA HIS A 108 -8.45 1.88 -11.79
C HIS A 108 -9.45 2.88 -11.19
N ILE A 109 -8.98 3.86 -10.39
CA ILE A 109 -9.85 4.97 -9.94
C ILE A 109 -10.40 5.74 -11.15
N TYR A 110 -9.55 6.09 -12.12
CA TYR A 110 -9.99 6.78 -13.33
C TYR A 110 -11.06 5.99 -14.09
N GLN A 111 -10.94 4.66 -14.11
CA GLN A 111 -11.92 3.74 -14.70
C GLN A 111 -13.12 3.45 -13.80
N GLN A 112 -13.23 4.09 -12.62
CA GLN A 112 -14.26 3.87 -11.59
C GLN A 112 -14.30 2.45 -11.01
N GLN A 113 -13.21 1.69 -11.17
CA GLN A 113 -13.04 0.33 -10.66
C GLN A 113 -12.45 0.36 -9.24
N TRP A 114 -13.24 0.81 -8.28
CA TRP A 114 -12.78 1.05 -6.90
C TRP A 114 -12.29 -0.22 -6.18
N ALA A 115 -12.86 -1.39 -6.49
CA ALA A 115 -12.44 -2.66 -5.91
C ALA A 115 -11.02 -3.08 -6.35
N ASP A 116 -10.72 -2.93 -7.64
CA ASP A 116 -9.40 -3.23 -8.21
C ASP A 116 -8.37 -2.20 -7.77
N ALA A 117 -8.76 -0.92 -7.71
CA ALA A 117 -7.94 0.15 -7.15
C ALA A 117 -7.52 -0.16 -5.71
N LYS A 118 -8.48 -0.59 -4.86
CA LYS A 118 -8.22 -1.01 -3.48
C LYS A 118 -7.18 -2.14 -3.40
N GLN A 119 -7.26 -3.17 -4.26
CA GLN A 119 -6.24 -4.23 -4.26
C GLN A 119 -4.86 -3.69 -4.64
N CYS A 120 -4.78 -2.82 -5.65
CA CYS A 120 -3.52 -2.19 -6.05
C CYS A 120 -2.90 -1.38 -4.91
N PHE A 121 -3.70 -0.59 -4.19
CA PHE A 121 -3.19 0.18 -3.05
C PHE A 121 -2.81 -0.70 -1.85
N LEU A 122 -3.54 -1.78 -1.58
CA LEU A 122 -3.15 -2.76 -0.57
C LEU A 122 -1.78 -3.37 -0.89
N ASN A 123 -1.55 -3.72 -2.15
CA ASN A 123 -0.25 -4.24 -2.60
C ASN A 123 0.85 -3.17 -2.44
N ALA A 124 0.57 -1.92 -2.80
CA ALA A 124 1.50 -0.81 -2.63
C ALA A 124 1.88 -0.58 -1.16
N VAL A 125 0.90 -0.59 -0.25
CA VAL A 125 1.12 -0.45 1.20
C VAL A 125 1.83 -1.66 1.79
N SER A 126 1.55 -2.86 1.28
CA SER A 126 2.27 -4.08 1.69
C SER A 126 3.74 -4.05 1.29
N ALA A 127 4.03 -3.51 0.10
CA ALA A 127 5.41 -3.32 -0.38
C ALA A 127 6.13 -2.17 0.33
N ASN A 128 5.42 -1.10 0.69
CA ASN A 128 5.95 0.01 1.50
C ASN A 128 4.89 0.59 2.44
N PRO A 129 4.93 0.23 3.74
CA PRO A 129 3.98 0.72 4.74
C PRO A 129 4.05 2.23 5.00
N TYR A 130 5.13 2.91 4.57
CA TYR A 130 5.33 4.35 4.75
C TYR A 130 4.93 5.17 3.52
N HIS A 131 4.31 4.54 2.51
CA HIS A 131 3.84 5.24 1.32
C HIS A 131 2.53 6.00 1.62
N THR A 132 2.66 7.23 2.09
CA THR A 132 1.55 8.08 2.52
C THR A 132 0.46 8.25 1.46
N ASP A 133 0.83 8.48 0.20
CA ASP A 133 -0.15 8.63 -0.89
C ASP A 133 -0.95 7.36 -1.16
N ALA A 134 -0.32 6.19 -1.07
CA ALA A 134 -1.02 4.91 -1.19
C ALA A 134 -1.96 4.65 0.00
N LEU A 135 -1.56 4.99 1.23
CA LEU A 135 -2.44 4.90 2.40
C LEU A 135 -3.64 5.86 2.27
N ARG A 136 -3.40 7.09 1.81
CA ARG A 136 -4.45 8.08 1.55
C ARG A 136 -5.45 7.56 0.52
N ALA A 137 -4.96 7.09 -0.63
CA ALA A 137 -5.80 6.55 -1.70
C ALA A 137 -6.53 5.26 -1.29
N LEU A 138 -5.90 4.41 -0.48
CA LEU A 138 -6.55 3.23 0.11
C LEU A 138 -7.69 3.62 1.06
N GLY A 139 -7.47 4.63 1.91
CA GLY A 139 -8.50 5.17 2.80
C GLY A 139 -9.69 5.75 2.03
N GLU A 140 -9.42 6.49 0.95
CA GLU A 140 -10.46 6.97 0.05
C GLU A 140 -11.22 5.83 -0.64
N ALA A 141 -10.52 4.81 -1.15
CA ALA A 141 -11.16 3.64 -1.73
C ALA A 141 -12.04 2.88 -0.72
N HIS A 142 -11.58 2.72 0.53
CA HIS A 142 -12.40 2.15 1.61
C HIS A 142 -13.68 2.95 1.86
N LEU A 143 -13.58 4.28 1.92
CA LEU A 143 -14.75 5.14 2.12
C LEU A 143 -15.75 5.00 0.95
N THR A 144 -15.27 5.03 -0.28
CA THR A 144 -16.12 4.89 -1.48
C THR A 144 -16.79 3.52 -1.57
N LEU A 145 -16.13 2.46 -1.08
CA LEU A 145 -16.68 1.10 -1.02
C LEU A 145 -17.59 0.85 0.19
N GLY A 146 -17.88 1.87 1.01
CA GLY A 146 -18.77 1.75 2.17
C GLY A 146 -18.13 1.07 3.38
N GLU A 147 -16.81 1.15 3.51
CA GLU A 147 -16.03 0.56 4.61
C GLU A 147 -15.40 1.65 5.51
N PRO A 148 -16.19 2.54 6.14
CA PRO A 148 -15.67 3.76 6.77
C PRO A 148 -14.76 3.49 7.98
N ARG A 149 -14.96 2.39 8.72
CA ARG A 149 -14.08 2.02 9.84
C ARG A 149 -12.67 1.62 9.38
N LEU A 150 -12.55 0.97 8.22
CA LEU A 150 -11.25 0.65 7.63
C LEU A 150 -10.60 1.90 7.05
N ALA A 151 -11.39 2.78 6.44
CA ALA A 151 -10.93 4.09 5.97
C ALA A 151 -10.35 4.92 7.11
N GLU A 152 -11.04 5.00 8.25
CA GLU A 152 -10.59 5.73 9.43
C GLU A 152 -9.21 5.25 9.91
N LYS A 153 -9.07 3.93 10.11
CA LYS A 153 -7.81 3.35 10.57
C LYS A 153 -6.67 3.65 9.60
N THR A 154 -6.91 3.43 8.31
CA THR A 154 -5.89 3.62 7.26
C THR A 154 -5.46 5.08 7.15
N LEU A 155 -6.40 6.03 7.22
CA LEU A 155 -6.10 7.45 7.15
C LEU A 155 -5.45 7.98 8.44
N LYS A 156 -5.77 7.42 9.61
CA LYS A 156 -5.04 7.71 10.84
C LYS A 156 -3.58 7.28 10.75
N ASP A 157 -3.31 6.12 10.15
CA ASP A 157 -1.93 5.68 9.88
C ASP A 157 -1.22 6.63 8.90
N ALA A 158 -1.92 7.09 7.86
CA ALA A 158 -1.39 8.08 6.92
C ALA A 158 -1.06 9.43 7.62
N ALA A 159 -1.96 9.92 8.48
CA ALA A 159 -1.77 11.17 9.23
C ALA A 159 -0.63 11.09 10.25
N ARG A 160 -0.30 9.90 10.75
CA ARG A 160 0.88 9.69 11.62
C ARG A 160 2.20 9.82 10.85
N ILE A 161 2.20 9.49 9.56
CA ILE A 161 3.39 9.58 8.70
C ILE A 161 3.55 10.99 8.15
N ASP A 162 2.46 11.59 7.64
CA ASP A 162 2.44 12.97 7.15
C ASP A 162 1.31 13.78 7.80
N PRO A 163 1.55 14.34 9.00
CA PRO A 163 0.55 15.12 9.71
C PRO A 163 0.23 16.45 9.04
N ASN A 164 1.05 16.91 8.09
CA ASN A 164 0.91 18.20 7.45
C ASN A 164 0.17 18.13 6.12
N CYS A 165 -0.31 16.95 5.70
CA CYS A 165 -1.06 16.78 4.46
C CYS A 165 -2.54 17.16 4.64
N PRO A 166 -3.03 18.26 4.04
CA PRO A 166 -4.44 18.68 4.19
C PRO A 166 -5.44 17.65 3.66
N LYS A 167 -5.07 16.95 2.57
CA LYS A 167 -5.92 15.96 1.91
C LYS A 167 -6.27 14.78 2.84
N ILE A 168 -5.35 14.37 3.71
CA ILE A 168 -5.58 13.28 4.66
C ILE A 168 -6.61 13.70 5.70
N TRP A 169 -6.46 14.90 6.28
CA TRP A 169 -7.41 15.46 7.25
C TRP A 169 -8.80 15.69 6.67
N PHE A 170 -8.87 16.15 5.42
CA PHE A 170 -10.13 16.28 4.71
C PHE A 170 -10.85 14.93 4.53
N LEU A 171 -10.11 13.90 4.10
CA LEU A 171 -10.67 12.55 3.98
C LEU A 171 -11.08 11.97 5.33
N LEU A 172 -10.31 12.19 6.40
CA LEU A 172 -10.72 11.82 7.76
C LEU A 172 -12.03 12.51 8.16
N GLY A 173 -12.18 13.79 7.86
CA GLY A 173 -13.44 14.52 8.09
C GLY A 173 -14.63 13.87 7.39
N ARG A 174 -14.48 13.50 6.11
CA ARG A 174 -15.52 12.77 5.35
C ARG A 174 -15.81 11.39 5.94
N VAL A 175 -14.80 10.69 6.42
CA VAL A 175 -14.98 9.40 7.10
C VAL A 175 -15.77 9.59 8.41
N MET A 176 -15.44 10.58 9.24
CA MET A 176 -16.16 10.87 10.48
C MET A 176 -17.63 11.23 10.22
N GLU A 177 -17.89 12.01 9.16
CA GLU A 177 -19.25 12.31 8.71
C GLU A 177 -20.02 11.04 8.34
N SER A 178 -19.40 10.11 7.59
CA SER A 178 -20.02 8.83 7.23
C SER A 178 -20.29 7.90 8.42
N ILE A 179 -19.55 8.07 9.53
CA ILE A 179 -19.74 7.33 10.79
C ILE A 179 -20.83 8.00 11.66
N GLY A 180 -21.12 9.29 11.42
CA GLY A 180 -22.07 10.10 12.18
C GLY A 180 -21.45 10.95 13.29
N ASP A 181 -20.12 11.02 13.37
CA ASP A 181 -19.42 11.91 14.31
C ASP A 181 -19.12 13.27 13.66
N TYR A 182 -20.12 14.14 13.68
CA TYR A 182 -20.01 15.48 13.10
C TYR A 182 -19.05 16.39 13.84
N THR A 183 -18.82 16.14 15.15
CA THR A 183 -17.89 16.94 15.95
C THR A 183 -16.44 16.69 15.54
N ALA A 184 -16.04 15.41 15.48
CA ALA A 184 -14.71 15.04 15.02
C ALA A 184 -14.51 15.40 13.53
N SER A 185 -15.58 15.31 12.73
CA SER A 185 -15.55 15.74 11.32
C SER A 185 -15.20 17.23 11.18
N ALA A 186 -15.88 18.10 11.94
CA ALA A 186 -15.63 19.54 11.91
C ALA A 186 -14.20 19.88 12.33
N ASP A 187 -13.67 19.22 13.37
CA ASP A 187 -12.29 19.41 13.82
C ASP A 187 -11.29 19.00 12.71
N CYS A 188 -11.49 17.82 12.09
CA CYS A 188 -10.65 17.36 10.99
C CYS A 188 -10.69 18.33 9.79
N MET A 189 -11.87 18.82 9.40
CA MET A 189 -11.99 19.79 8.31
C MET A 189 -11.32 21.13 8.65
N ALA A 190 -11.43 21.59 9.89
CA ALA A 190 -10.75 22.79 10.35
C ALA A 190 -9.22 22.65 10.27
N THR A 191 -8.67 21.49 10.69
CA THR A 191 -7.23 21.24 10.54
C THR A 191 -6.79 21.19 9.07
N ALA A 192 -7.58 20.60 8.17
CA ALA A 192 -7.28 20.59 6.74
C ALA A 192 -7.17 22.01 6.17
N LEU A 193 -8.12 22.89 6.50
CA LEU A 193 -8.12 24.29 6.05
C LEU A 193 -6.94 25.10 6.61
N GLN A 194 -6.50 24.81 7.83
CA GLN A 194 -5.32 25.48 8.41
C GLN A 194 -4.02 25.06 7.74
N LEU A 195 -3.94 23.81 7.28
CA LEU A 195 -2.73 23.26 6.66
C LEU A 195 -2.61 23.62 5.17
N GLU A 196 -3.71 23.84 4.46
CA GLU A 196 -3.71 24.13 3.01
C GLU A 196 -2.76 25.27 2.60
N PRO A 197 -2.74 26.44 3.27
CA PRO A 197 -1.82 27.52 2.90
C PRO A 197 -0.34 27.18 3.10
N SER A 198 -0.06 26.22 3.97
CA SER A 198 1.30 25.76 4.29
C SER A 198 1.70 24.49 3.54
N CYS A 199 0.83 23.94 2.69
CA CYS A 199 1.08 22.70 1.97
C CYS A 199 2.12 22.93 0.88
N PRO A 200 3.30 22.28 0.96
CA PRO A 200 4.32 22.44 -0.07
C PRO A 200 3.91 21.69 -1.35
N VAL A 201 4.39 22.16 -2.51
CA VAL A 201 4.16 21.49 -3.81
C VAL A 201 4.74 20.07 -3.83
N LEU A 202 5.88 19.89 -3.17
CA LEU A 202 6.50 18.59 -2.91
C LEU A 202 6.70 18.41 -1.42
N PRO A 203 6.54 17.19 -0.87
CA PRO A 203 6.82 16.94 0.53
C PRO A 203 8.24 17.37 0.90
N PHE A 204 8.41 18.01 2.06
CA PHE A 204 9.73 18.45 2.55
C PHE A 204 10.73 17.29 2.67
N THR A 205 10.23 16.06 2.86
CA THR A 205 11.03 14.82 2.86
C THR A 205 11.71 14.51 1.53
N SER A 206 11.33 15.20 0.44
CA SER A 206 11.98 15.08 -0.87
C SER A 206 13.34 15.78 -0.93
N ILE A 207 13.61 16.70 0.00
CA ILE A 207 14.89 17.38 0.12
C ILE A 207 15.84 16.45 0.87
N ALA A 208 16.92 16.03 0.23
CA ALA A 208 17.95 15.23 0.88
C ALA A 208 18.61 16.07 1.98
N LEU A 209 18.36 15.73 3.25
CA LEU A 209 19.08 16.29 4.38
C LEU A 209 20.48 15.67 4.41
N VAL A 210 21.42 16.29 3.70
CA VAL A 210 22.85 15.98 3.86
C VAL A 210 23.32 16.82 5.04
N PHE A 211 23.44 16.19 6.20
CA PHE A 211 24.20 16.76 7.30
C PHE A 211 25.66 16.35 7.09
N ASP A 212 26.51 17.33 6.74
CA ASP A 212 27.97 17.18 6.70
C ASP A 212 28.56 17.12 8.12
#